data_AF-A0A921DIJ6-F1
#
_entry.id   AF-A0A921DIJ6-F1
#
_cell.length_a   1.000
_cell.length_b   1.000
_cell.length_c   1.000
_cell.angle_alpha   90.00
_cell.angle_beta   90.00
_cell.angle_gamma   90.00
#
_symmetry.space_group_name_H-M   'P 1'
#
loop_
_entity.id
_entity.type
_entity.pdbx_description
1 polymer ?
#
loop_
_entity_poly.entity_id
_entity_poly.type
_entity_poly.pdbx_seq_one_letter_code
_entity_poly.pdbx_strand_id
1 'polypeptide(L)'
;MTNKSDEVDNFDDAKLKDLVENKDVAAASYFLILSPILLLTRKDSDFIQHHSRQALALFLIFMFLWFLGTFYIFFAWTTIGVFFVALVGFTQAINGKYYEIPYIYEYVKDGYSIELFLNIFKKSFAGLKEIITGLFPKNSFQKTKQVTEGVDNSRKINETKESEKMLENKLEKKIERLEKRIIELENKNK
;
A
#
# COMPACT_ATOMS: atom_id res chain seq x y z
N MET A 1 41.52 19.98 10.43
CA MET A 1 41.78 18.59 10.85
C MET A 1 40.79 18.30 11.95
N THR A 2 39.70 17.61 11.66
CA THR A 2 38.75 17.16 12.69
C THR A 2 39.43 16.12 13.55
N ASN A 3 39.31 16.26 14.88
CA ASN A 3 39.95 15.36 15.83
C ASN A 3 39.19 14.03 15.85
N LYS A 4 39.90 12.90 15.99
CA LYS A 4 39.33 11.55 15.97
C LYS A 4 38.36 11.30 17.13
N SER A 5 38.46 12.06 18.23
CA SER A 5 37.48 12.06 19.32
C SER A 5 36.11 12.57 18.87
N ASP A 6 36.09 13.66 18.11
CA ASP A 6 34.86 14.36 17.72
C ASP A 6 34.03 13.55 16.71
N GLU A 7 34.69 12.66 15.97
CA GLU A 7 34.05 11.76 15.00
C GLU A 7 33.39 10.54 15.67
N VAL A 8 33.97 10.04 16.77
CA VAL A 8 33.41 8.93 17.55
C VAL A 8 32.20 9.39 18.35
N ASP A 9 32.31 10.53 19.04
CA ASP A 9 31.22 11.07 19.85
C ASP A 9 29.96 11.38 19.00
N ASN A 10 30.17 11.95 17.80
CA ASN A 10 29.08 12.25 16.87
C ASN A 10 28.41 10.99 16.29
N PHE A 11 29.17 9.89 16.11
CA PHE A 11 28.62 8.63 15.62
C PHE A 11 27.70 7.97 16.66
N ASP A 12 28.09 7.97 17.92
CA ASP A 12 27.28 7.42 19.01
C ASP A 12 26.03 8.26 19.27
N ASP A 13 26.12 9.59 19.16
CA ASP A 13 24.98 10.50 19.23
C ASP A 13 23.97 10.24 18.10
N ALA A 14 24.43 10.02 16.87
CA ALA A 14 23.57 9.72 15.74
C ALA A 14 22.81 8.40 15.92
N LYS A 15 23.47 7.35 16.43
CA LYS A 15 22.83 6.07 16.75
C LYS A 15 21.82 6.18 17.89
N LEU A 16 22.17 6.91 18.94
CA LEU A 16 21.28 7.14 20.07
C LEU A 16 20.02 7.88 19.61
N LYS A 17 20.19 8.88 18.74
CA LYS A 17 19.07 9.62 18.15
C LYS A 17 18.17 8.71 17.31
N ASP A 18 18.74 7.91 16.40
CA ASP A 18 17.98 6.95 15.59
C ASP A 18 17.14 6.02 16.46
N LEU A 19 17.75 5.44 17.49
CA LEU A 19 17.10 4.56 18.46
C LEU A 19 15.92 5.25 19.16
N VAL A 20 16.15 6.45 19.72
CA VAL A 20 15.13 7.17 20.51
C VAL A 20 13.92 7.53 19.64
N GLU A 21 14.16 7.99 18.41
CA GLU A 21 13.11 8.44 17.49
C GLU A 21 12.35 7.27 16.86
N ASN A 22 12.99 6.12 16.64
CA ASN A 22 12.44 5.04 15.81
C ASN A 22 12.04 3.77 16.56
N LYS A 23 12.19 3.71 17.88
CA LYS A 23 11.89 2.50 18.69
C LYS A 23 10.49 1.92 18.49
N ASP A 24 9.48 2.77 18.39
CA ASP A 24 8.08 2.34 18.23
C ASP A 24 7.85 1.72 16.84
N VAL A 25 8.49 2.28 15.81
CA VAL A 25 8.42 1.76 14.43
C VAL A 25 9.20 0.46 14.31
N ALA A 26 10.38 0.36 14.96
CA ALA A 26 11.14 -0.87 15.01
C ALA A 26 10.34 -1.98 15.71
N ALA A 27 9.64 -1.67 16.80
CA ALA A 27 8.75 -2.62 17.46
C ALA A 27 7.59 -3.05 16.55
N ALA A 28 7.01 -2.12 15.78
CA ALA A 28 5.95 -2.43 14.81
C ALA A 28 6.37 -3.45 13.75
N SER A 29 7.67 -3.62 13.48
CA SER A 29 8.15 -4.66 12.56
C SER A 29 7.82 -6.08 13.01
N TYR A 30 7.64 -6.34 14.31
CA TYR A 30 7.27 -7.64 14.85
C TYR A 30 5.78 -8.00 14.66
N PHE A 31 4.95 -7.07 14.16
CA PHE A 31 3.72 -7.45 13.48
C PHE A 31 4.14 -8.04 12.14
N LEU A 32 4.28 -9.36 12.06
CA LEU A 32 5.02 -10.08 11.02
C LEU A 32 4.76 -9.60 9.58
N ILE A 33 3.53 -9.23 9.23
CA ILE A 33 3.16 -8.71 7.90
C ILE A 33 3.75 -7.33 7.58
N LEU A 34 4.03 -6.51 8.60
CA LEU A 34 4.66 -5.19 8.47
C LEU A 34 6.18 -5.29 8.30
N SER A 35 6.81 -6.38 8.72
CA SER A 35 8.26 -6.57 8.59
C SER A 35 8.80 -6.35 7.17
N PRO A 36 8.24 -6.93 6.08
CA PRO A 36 8.72 -6.63 4.73
C PRO A 36 8.47 -5.19 4.31
N ILE A 37 7.37 -4.57 4.75
CA ILE A 37 7.03 -3.18 4.41
C ILE A 37 8.07 -2.23 5.02
N LEU A 38 8.34 -2.37 6.32
CA LEU A 38 9.30 -1.53 7.02
C LEU A 38 10.72 -1.76 6.52
N LEU A 39 11.10 -3.01 6.23
CA LEU A 39 12.41 -3.34 5.70
C LEU A 39 12.70 -2.68 4.34
N LEU A 40 11.67 -2.51 3.51
CA LEU A 40 11.79 -1.89 2.19
C LEU A 40 11.66 -0.36 2.23
N THR A 41 10.89 0.18 3.17
CA THR A 41 10.54 1.62 3.23
C THR A 41 11.40 2.41 4.20
N ARG A 42 11.91 1.80 5.27
CA ARG A 42 12.67 2.46 6.36
C ARG A 42 14.16 2.17 6.31
N LYS A 43 14.76 2.37 5.13
CA LYS A 43 16.21 2.20 4.90
C LYS A 43 17.07 3.28 5.56
N ASP A 44 16.43 4.33 6.07
CA ASP A 44 17.00 5.49 6.77
C ASP A 44 17.40 5.21 8.22
N SER A 45 16.94 4.10 8.80
CA SER A 45 17.15 3.78 10.22
C SER A 45 17.79 2.41 10.39
N ASP A 46 19.00 2.39 10.95
CA ASP A 46 19.70 1.14 11.25
C ASP A 46 18.96 0.34 12.34
N PHE A 47 18.36 1.03 13.31
CA PHE A 47 17.55 0.40 14.37
C PHE A 47 16.31 -0.31 13.81
N ILE A 48 15.55 0.35 12.92
CA ILE A 48 14.39 -0.27 12.27
C ILE A 48 14.83 -1.44 11.40
N GLN A 49 15.91 -1.29 10.63
CA GLN A 49 16.40 -2.35 9.75
C GLN A 49 16.85 -3.59 10.53
N HIS A 50 17.48 -3.41 11.70
CA HIS A 50 17.89 -4.50 12.58
C HIS A 50 16.71 -5.38 13.03
N HIS A 51 15.64 -4.74 13.54
CA HIS A 51 14.46 -5.47 14.00
C HIS A 51 13.60 -6.01 12.85
N SER A 52 13.47 -5.24 11.75
CA SER A 52 12.66 -5.65 10.58
C SER A 52 13.25 -6.84 9.86
N ARG A 53 14.59 -6.96 9.80
CA ARG A 53 15.28 -8.13 9.26
C ARG A 53 14.95 -9.40 10.05
N GLN A 54 15.04 -9.33 11.38
CA GLN A 54 14.73 -10.47 12.25
C GLN A 54 13.24 -10.84 12.22
N ALA A 55 12.35 -9.83 12.23
CA ALA A 55 10.92 -10.05 12.11
C ALA A 55 10.53 -10.65 10.74
N LEU A 56 11.23 -10.28 9.66
CA LEU A 56 11.05 -10.89 8.34
C LEU A 56 11.44 -12.37 8.35
N ALA A 57 12.53 -12.73 9.01
CA ALA A 57 12.92 -14.13 9.16
C ALA A 57 11.85 -14.94 9.93
N LEU A 58 11.31 -14.38 11.02
CA LEU A 58 10.17 -14.98 11.74
C LEU A 58 8.93 -15.13 10.83
N PHE A 59 8.63 -14.12 10.02
CA PHE A 59 7.52 -14.17 9.07
C PHE A 59 7.72 -15.26 8.01
N LEU A 60 8.94 -15.43 7.50
CA LEU A 60 9.27 -16.48 6.54
C LEU A 60 9.14 -17.88 7.13
N ILE A 61 9.64 -18.08 8.35
CA ILE A 61 9.48 -19.34 9.09
C ILE A 61 7.98 -19.64 9.26
N PHE A 62 7.21 -18.65 9.69
CA PHE A 62 5.75 -18.77 9.84
C PHE A 62 5.06 -19.16 8.53
N MET A 63 5.39 -18.49 7.42
CA MET A 63 4.85 -18.82 6.09
C MET A 63 5.26 -20.22 5.62
N PHE A 64 6.52 -20.61 5.79
CA PHE A 64 7.02 -21.92 5.38
C PHE A 64 6.27 -23.05 6.08
N LEU A 65 6.06 -22.93 7.40
CA LEU A 65 5.33 -23.91 8.19
C LEU A 65 3.85 -24.00 7.80
N TRP A 66 3.23 -22.86 7.46
CA TRP A 66 1.88 -22.82 6.91
C TRP A 66 1.76 -23.62 5.60
N PHE A 67 2.73 -23.50 4.69
CA PHE A 67 2.73 -24.23 3.43
C PHE A 67 3.00 -25.74 3.58
N LEU A 68 3.71 -26.16 4.62
CA LEU A 68 4.05 -27.58 4.80
C LEU A 68 2.85 -28.44 5.23
N GLY A 69 1.76 -27.84 5.75
CA GLY A 69 0.39 -28.38 5.84
C GLY A 69 0.15 -29.76 6.51
N THR A 70 1.18 -30.50 6.88
CA THR A 70 1.09 -31.95 7.10
C THR A 70 1.01 -32.32 8.59
N PHE A 71 1.24 -31.37 9.49
CA PHE A 71 1.31 -31.63 10.92
C PHE A 71 0.56 -30.60 11.76
N TYR A 72 -0.76 -30.77 11.89
CA TYR A 72 -1.64 -29.92 12.70
C TYR A 72 -1.13 -29.68 14.13
N ILE A 73 -0.55 -30.69 14.78
CA ILE A 73 -0.04 -30.55 16.16
C ILE A 73 1.23 -29.69 16.22
N PHE A 74 2.17 -29.90 15.30
CA PHE A 74 3.42 -29.12 15.24
C PHE A 74 3.16 -27.68 14.80
N PHE A 75 2.15 -27.48 13.96
CA PHE A 75 1.72 -26.16 13.51
C PHE A 75 1.26 -25.26 14.66
N ALA A 76 0.45 -25.78 15.60
CA ALA A 76 -0.03 -25.03 16.74
C ALA A 76 1.12 -24.58 17.66
N TRP A 77 2.00 -25.51 18.04
CA TRP A 77 3.15 -25.22 18.89
C TRP A 77 4.14 -24.25 18.23
N THR A 78 4.36 -24.38 16.92
CA THR A 78 5.31 -23.50 16.25
C THR A 78 4.74 -22.09 16.05
N THR A 79 3.45 -21.96 15.78
CA THR A 79 2.78 -20.64 15.74
C THR A 79 2.88 -19.93 17.07
N ILE A 80 2.65 -20.65 18.17
CA ILE A 80 2.80 -20.13 19.53
C ILE A 80 4.26 -19.72 19.78
N GLY A 81 5.23 -20.56 19.42
CA GLY A 81 6.66 -20.26 19.56
C GLY A 81 7.08 -19.00 18.81
N VAL A 82 6.69 -18.87 17.53
CA VAL A 82 6.96 -17.67 16.73
C VAL A 82 6.35 -16.42 17.36
N PHE A 83 5.12 -16.52 17.87
CA PHE A 83 4.46 -15.40 18.55
C PHE A 83 5.22 -14.96 19.80
N PHE A 84 5.66 -15.90 20.64
CA PHE A 84 6.46 -15.56 21.83
C PHE A 84 7.80 -14.92 21.46
N VAL A 85 8.50 -15.43 20.45
CA VAL A 85 9.78 -14.84 20.01
C VAL A 85 9.55 -13.43 19.43
N ALA A 86 8.48 -13.23 18.66
CA ALA A 86 8.11 -11.91 18.15
C ALA A 86 7.78 -10.94 19.30
N LEU A 87 7.11 -11.40 20.36
CA LEU A 87 6.79 -10.60 21.54
C LEU A 87 8.06 -10.20 22.31
N VAL A 88 9.03 -11.10 22.46
CA VAL A 88 10.34 -10.76 23.04
C VAL A 88 11.06 -9.72 22.19
N GLY A 89 11.11 -9.91 20.86
CA GLY A 89 11.70 -8.92 19.96
C GLY A 89 11.02 -7.55 20.05
N PHE A 90 9.69 -7.53 20.08
CA PHE A 90 8.87 -6.34 20.24
C PHE A 90 9.20 -5.57 21.53
N THR A 91 9.21 -6.26 22.67
CA THR A 91 9.53 -5.63 23.96
C THR A 91 10.96 -5.09 24.00
N GLN A 92 11.91 -5.78 23.38
CA GLN A 92 13.29 -5.32 23.30
C GLN A 92 13.43 -4.08 22.41
N ALA A 93 12.70 -4.01 21.30
CA ALA A 93 12.67 -2.84 20.42
C ALA A 93 12.10 -1.60 21.13
N ILE A 94 10.98 -1.72 21.86
CA ILE A 94 10.40 -0.61 22.66
C ILE A 94 11.37 -0.13 23.74
N ASN A 95 12.15 -1.06 24.32
CA ASN A 95 13.19 -0.74 25.30
C ASN A 95 14.46 -0.16 24.65
N GLY A 96 14.47 0.09 23.34
CA GLY A 96 15.60 0.67 22.62
C GLY A 96 16.82 -0.26 22.58
N LYS A 97 16.63 -1.57 22.56
CA LYS A 97 17.74 -2.53 22.57
C LYS A 97 17.91 -3.15 21.20
N TYR A 98 19.13 -3.07 20.66
CA TYR A 98 19.56 -3.93 19.56
C TYR A 98 19.64 -5.38 20.04
N TYR A 99 18.49 -6.03 20.10
CA TYR A 99 18.40 -7.41 20.53
C TYR A 99 18.59 -8.34 19.34
N GLU A 100 19.43 -9.35 19.53
CA GLU A 100 19.72 -10.38 18.55
C GLU A 100 19.02 -11.64 19.01
N ILE A 101 17.97 -12.05 18.28
CA ILE A 101 17.29 -13.30 18.58
C ILE A 101 18.26 -14.45 18.30
N PRO A 102 18.59 -15.28 19.32
CA PRO A 102 19.50 -16.41 19.14
C PRO A 102 19.05 -17.32 18.01
N TYR A 103 20.00 -17.87 17.27
CA TYR A 103 19.80 -18.68 16.07
C TYR A 103 19.15 -17.95 14.89
N ILE A 104 18.34 -16.91 15.06
CA ILE A 104 17.77 -16.16 13.94
C ILE A 104 18.78 -15.15 13.41
N TYR A 105 19.36 -14.33 14.29
CA TYR A 105 20.24 -13.23 13.90
C TYR A 105 21.40 -13.67 13.00
N GLU A 106 21.99 -14.83 13.28
CA GLU A 106 23.09 -15.40 12.48
C GLU A 106 22.71 -15.64 11.02
N TYR A 107 21.46 -15.99 10.70
CA TYR A 107 20.99 -16.20 9.33
C TYR A 107 20.59 -14.90 8.61
N VAL A 108 20.44 -13.78 9.35
CA VAL A 108 19.96 -12.52 8.77
C VAL A 108 21.02 -11.44 8.70
N LYS A 109 22.08 -11.50 9.52
CA LYS A 109 23.14 -10.49 9.56
C LYS A 109 23.79 -10.26 8.18
N ASP A 110 23.86 -11.29 7.34
CA ASP A 110 24.46 -11.24 6.00
C ASP A 110 23.46 -10.87 4.89
N GLY A 111 22.21 -10.52 5.22
CA GLY A 111 21.21 -10.05 4.25
C GLY A 111 20.44 -11.15 3.48
N TYR A 112 20.77 -12.43 3.68
CA TYR A 112 20.14 -13.58 2.98
C TYR A 112 18.61 -13.62 3.06
N SER A 113 17.99 -13.13 4.15
CA SER A 113 16.54 -13.20 4.31
C SER A 113 15.75 -12.35 3.32
N ILE A 114 16.34 -11.27 2.79
CA ILE A 114 15.68 -10.42 1.80
C ILE A 114 15.61 -11.14 0.45
N GLU A 115 16.71 -11.70 -0.02
CA GLU A 115 16.73 -12.43 -1.29
C GLU A 115 15.83 -13.66 -1.24
N LEU A 116 15.87 -14.39 -0.13
CA LEU A 116 14.98 -15.53 0.12
C LEU A 116 13.50 -15.10 0.09
N PHE A 117 13.14 -14.01 0.79
CA PHE A 117 11.78 -13.47 0.76
C PHE A 117 11.35 -13.07 -0.64
N LEU A 118 12.17 -12.32 -1.38
CA LEU A 118 11.84 -11.88 -2.73
C LEU A 118 11.68 -13.07 -3.69
N ASN A 119 12.50 -14.12 -3.54
CA ASN A 119 12.40 -15.32 -4.37
C ASN A 119 11.15 -16.14 -4.05
N ILE A 120 10.80 -16.31 -2.77
CA ILE A 120 9.56 -16.96 -2.34
C ILE A 120 8.35 -16.15 -2.84
N PHE A 121 8.33 -14.84 -2.59
CA PHE A 121 7.25 -13.95 -3.02
C PHE A 121 7.03 -14.00 -4.53
N LYS A 122 8.11 -13.90 -5.34
CA LYS A 122 8.03 -14.02 -6.80
C LYS A 122 7.46 -15.36 -7.25
N LYS A 123 7.89 -16.48 -6.65
CA LYS A 123 7.37 -17.82 -6.97
C LYS A 123 5.88 -17.95 -6.63
N SER A 124 5.48 -17.51 -5.44
CA SER A 124 4.08 -17.53 -5.00
C SER A 124 3.18 -16.66 -5.89
N PHE A 125 3.64 -15.47 -6.28
CA PHE A 125 2.87 -14.60 -7.19
C PHE A 125 2.87 -15.08 -8.64
N ALA A 126 3.92 -15.76 -9.10
CA ALA A 126 3.95 -16.36 -10.44
C ALA A 126 2.87 -17.45 -10.59
N GLY A 127 2.75 -18.36 -9.61
CA GLY A 127 1.67 -19.37 -9.59
C GLY A 127 0.27 -18.73 -9.47
N LEU A 128 0.16 -17.64 -8.70
CA LEU A 128 -1.10 -16.89 -8.60
C LEU A 128 -1.50 -16.24 -9.94
N LYS A 129 -0.53 -15.76 -10.73
CA LYS A 129 -0.79 -15.19 -12.05
C LYS A 129 -1.43 -16.22 -12.98
N GLU A 130 -0.95 -17.47 -12.98
CA GLU A 130 -1.53 -18.55 -13.80
C GLU A 130 -2.98 -18.85 -13.37
N ILE A 131 -3.23 -18.96 -12.07
CA ILE A 131 -4.57 -19.17 -11.50
C ILE A 131 -5.51 -18.01 -11.82
N ILE A 132 -5.09 -16.75 -11.63
CA ILE A 132 -5.88 -15.56 -11.95
C ILE A 132 -6.15 -15.47 -13.44
N THR A 133 -5.18 -15.77 -14.31
CA THR A 133 -5.41 -15.78 -15.77
C THR A 133 -6.34 -16.89 -16.20
N GLY A 134 -6.37 -18.02 -15.48
CA GLY A 134 -7.33 -19.10 -15.70
C GLY A 134 -8.74 -18.78 -15.21
N LEU A 135 -8.87 -18.07 -14.08
CA LEU A 135 -10.15 -17.67 -13.49
C LEU A 135 -10.76 -16.41 -14.14
N PHE A 136 -9.91 -15.50 -14.62
CA PHE A 136 -10.30 -14.24 -15.26
C PHE A 136 -9.60 -14.13 -16.62
N PRO A 137 -10.13 -14.78 -17.67
CA PRO A 137 -9.61 -14.60 -19.01
C PRO A 137 -9.72 -13.12 -19.41
N LYS A 138 -8.67 -12.57 -20.04
CA LYS A 138 -8.54 -11.16 -20.46
C LYS A 138 -9.74 -10.59 -21.23
N ASN A 139 -10.57 -11.46 -21.81
CA ASN A 139 -11.74 -11.09 -22.60
C ASN A 139 -12.93 -10.58 -21.75
N SER A 140 -12.93 -10.86 -20.43
CA SER A 140 -13.99 -10.39 -19.52
C SER A 140 -13.94 -8.87 -19.27
N PHE A 141 -12.77 -8.25 -19.29
CA PHE A 141 -12.60 -6.80 -19.08
C PHE A 141 -12.89 -5.95 -20.34
N GLN A 142 -12.72 -6.51 -21.54
CA GLN A 142 -13.05 -5.78 -22.78
C GLN A 142 -14.56 -5.61 -22.97
N LYS A 143 -15.36 -6.60 -22.56
CA LYS A 143 -16.82 -6.54 -22.63
C LYS A 143 -17.39 -5.45 -21.70
N THR A 144 -16.81 -5.28 -20.52
CA THR A 144 -17.25 -4.24 -19.57
C THR A 144 -16.88 -2.85 -20.06
N LYS A 145 -15.69 -2.66 -20.65
CA LYS A 145 -15.24 -1.36 -21.15
C LYS A 145 -16.08 -0.86 -22.33
N GLN A 146 -16.45 -1.74 -23.27
CA GLN A 146 -17.34 -1.38 -24.40
C GLN A 146 -18.76 -1.03 -23.94
N VAL A 147 -19.29 -1.73 -22.93
CA VAL A 147 -20.63 -1.44 -22.39
C VAL A 147 -20.65 -0.10 -21.64
N THR A 148 -19.61 0.22 -20.85
CA THR A 148 -19.55 1.50 -20.13
C THR A 148 -19.29 2.69 -21.05
N GLU A 149 -18.45 2.55 -22.08
CA GLU A 149 -18.22 3.62 -23.06
C GLU A 149 -19.45 3.87 -23.95
N GLY A 150 -20.20 2.82 -24.32
CA GLY A 150 -21.45 2.95 -25.08
C GLY A 150 -22.58 3.63 -24.28
N VAL A 151 -22.69 3.34 -22.98
CA VAL A 151 -23.68 3.96 -22.08
C VAL A 151 -23.33 5.42 -21.79
N ASP A 152 -22.06 5.75 -21.53
CA ASP A 152 -21.64 7.13 -21.26
C ASP A 152 -21.79 8.03 -22.52
N ASN A 153 -21.50 7.49 -23.70
CA ASN A 153 -21.66 8.23 -24.96
C ASN A 153 -23.15 8.46 -25.29
N SER A 154 -24.01 7.48 -25.06
CA SER A 154 -25.46 7.63 -25.27
C SER A 154 -26.09 8.63 -24.29
N ARG A 155 -25.60 8.68 -23.04
CA ARG A 155 -26.06 9.64 -22.03
C ARG A 155 -25.67 11.08 -22.38
N LYS A 156 -24.41 11.32 -22.77
CA LYS A 156 -23.94 12.64 -23.21
C LYS A 156 -24.69 13.17 -24.44
N ILE A 157 -25.03 12.30 -25.40
CA ILE A 157 -25.82 12.68 -26.58
C ILE A 157 -27.25 13.11 -26.17
N ASN A 158 -27.87 12.41 -25.22
CA ASN A 158 -29.22 12.74 -24.77
C ASN A 158 -29.24 14.05 -23.96
N GLU A 159 -28.26 14.26 -23.07
CA GLU A 159 -28.14 15.50 -22.29
C GLU A 159 -27.88 16.72 -23.20
N THR A 160 -27.08 16.55 -24.26
CA THR A 160 -26.80 17.62 -25.23
C THR A 160 -28.08 18.01 -25.99
N LYS A 161 -28.83 17.04 -26.51
CA LYS A 161 -30.10 17.29 -27.22
C LYS A 161 -31.15 17.96 -26.34
N GLU A 162 -31.22 17.59 -25.06
CA GLU A 162 -32.15 18.21 -24.12
C GLU A 162 -31.75 19.66 -23.80
N SER A 163 -30.45 19.95 -23.70
CA SER A 163 -29.95 21.31 -23.50
C SER A 163 -30.20 22.23 -24.70
N GLU A 164 -30.04 21.72 -25.93
CA GLU A 164 -30.35 22.46 -27.16
C GLU A 164 -31.83 22.81 -27.24
N LYS A 165 -32.72 21.84 -26.99
CA LYS A 165 -34.17 22.05 -26.98
C LYS A 165 -34.60 23.07 -25.90
N MET A 166 -33.94 23.07 -24.74
CA MET A 166 -34.19 24.07 -23.69
C MET A 166 -33.77 25.48 -24.14
N LEU A 167 -32.66 25.59 -24.86
CA LEU A 167 -32.14 26.85 -25.38
C LEU A 167 -33.06 27.42 -26.46
N GLU A 168 -33.53 26.58 -27.39
CA GLU A 168 -34.49 26.95 -28.45
C GLU A 168 -35.78 27.51 -27.85
N ASN A 169 -36.39 26.81 -26.88
CA ASN A 169 -37.62 27.29 -26.22
C ASN A 169 -37.38 28.61 -25.46
N LYS A 170 -36.21 28.79 -24.82
CA LYS A 170 -35.84 30.07 -24.20
C LYS A 170 -35.71 31.20 -25.22
N LEU A 171 -35.19 30.90 -26.42
CA LEU A 171 -35.02 31.86 -27.49
C LEU A 171 -36.37 32.27 -28.09
N GLU A 172 -37.24 31.31 -28.38
CA GLU A 172 -38.61 31.55 -28.86
C GLU A 172 -39.39 32.45 -27.89
N LYS A 173 -39.34 32.16 -26.59
CA LYS A 173 -39.97 33.00 -25.56
C LYS A 173 -39.39 34.41 -25.45
N LYS A 174 -38.13 34.62 -25.86
CA LYS A 174 -37.53 35.96 -25.91
C LYS A 174 -38.01 36.72 -27.15
N ILE A 175 -38.09 36.05 -28.30
CA ILE A 175 -38.59 36.64 -29.54
C ILE A 175 -40.05 37.09 -29.37
N GLU A 176 -40.92 36.23 -28.83
CA GLU A 176 -42.33 36.58 -28.58
C GLU A 176 -42.48 37.81 -27.65
N ARG A 177 -41.61 37.93 -26.64
CA ARG A 177 -41.59 39.11 -25.75
C ARG A 177 -41.14 40.37 -26.46
N LEU A 178 -40.17 40.27 -27.38
CA LEU A 178 -39.70 41.41 -28.16
C LEU A 178 -40.78 41.87 -29.14
N GLU A 179 -41.46 40.94 -29.81
CA GLU A 179 -42.58 41.25 -30.71
C GLU A 179 -43.70 41.99 -29.97
N LYS A 180 -44.10 41.52 -28.78
CA LYS A 180 -45.09 42.22 -27.95
C LYS A 180 -44.66 43.63 -27.57
N ARG A 181 -43.38 43.83 -27.22
CA ARG A 181 -42.84 45.17 -26.90
C ARG A 181 -42.81 46.10 -28.11
N ILE A 182 -42.49 45.59 -29.30
CA ILE A 182 -42.50 46.39 -30.54
C ILE A 182 -43.92 46.88 -30.81
N ILE A 183 -44.92 46.00 -30.74
CA ILE A 183 -46.33 46.36 -30.93
C ILE A 183 -46.80 47.41 -29.89
N GLU A 184 -46.42 47.26 -28.63
CA GLU A 184 -46.75 48.23 -27.57
C GLU A 184 -46.13 49.61 -27.86
N LEU A 185 -44.88 49.65 -28.33
CA LEU A 185 -44.20 50.90 -28.70
C LEU A 185 -44.81 51.55 -29.94
N GLU A 186 -45.21 50.77 -30.95
CA GLU A 186 -45.92 51.29 -32.13
C GLU A 186 -47.26 51.93 -31.77
N ASN A 187 -48.03 51.30 -30.86
CA ASN A 187 -49.32 51.83 -30.41
C ASN A 187 -49.16 53.10 -29.55
N LYS A 188 -48.04 53.26 -28.83
CA LYS A 188 -47.77 54.45 -28.02
C LYS A 188 -47.34 55.68 -28.85
N ASN A 189 -46.87 55.46 -30.07
CA ASN A 189 -46.40 56.52 -30.99
C ASN A 189 -47.47 56.95 -32.01
N LYS A 190 -48.67 56.36 -31.98
CA LYS A 190 -49.86 56.81 -32.73
C LYS A 190 -50.75 57.65 -31.84
#